data_AF-A0A0A8YQF9-F1
#
_entry.id   AF-A0A0A8YQF9-F1
#
_cell.length_a   1.000
_cell.length_b   1.000
_cell.length_c   1.000
_cell.angle_alpha   90.00
_cell.angle_beta   90.00
_cell.angle_gamma   90.00
#
_symmetry.space_group_name_H-M   'P 1'
#
loop_
_entity.id
_entity.type
_entity.pdbx_description
1 polymer ?
#
loop_
_entity_poly.entity_id
_entity_poly.type
_entity_poly.pdbx_seq_one_letter_code
_entity_poly.pdbx_strand_id
1 'polypeptide(L)'
;MLTATIPRLRLVAPPPLRNPSARTHWLRPLSSSSSTHVTAAAAGAGALEPPDLPCLANAARISLSPQEAEEFAPKIRQVVGWFGQLQVVDLESIEPSLRAGTAAASSLREDKPETFANRDAIVEAIPNYDDPYIKVPRVLNKE
;
A
#
# COMPACT_ATOMS: atom_id res chain seq x y z
N MET A 1 60.47 17.84 -38.44
CA MET A 1 60.35 16.37 -38.38
C MET A 1 59.95 15.99 -36.97
N LEU A 2 58.68 15.62 -36.77
CA LEU A 2 58.09 14.75 -35.74
C LEU A 2 56.64 15.18 -35.48
N THR A 3 55.74 14.57 -36.25
CA THR A 3 54.29 14.69 -36.12
C THR A 3 53.81 13.74 -35.02
N ALA A 4 53.20 14.27 -33.96
CA ALA A 4 52.59 13.45 -32.92
C ALA A 4 51.21 12.95 -33.38
N THR A 5 51.12 11.68 -33.74
CA THR A 5 49.89 10.96 -34.09
C THR A 5 49.06 10.70 -32.84
N ILE A 6 47.85 11.26 -32.78
CA ILE A 6 46.86 11.00 -31.72
C ILE A 6 46.17 9.66 -32.02
N PRO A 7 46.15 8.68 -31.11
CA PRO A 7 45.41 7.44 -31.34
C PRO A 7 43.90 7.70 -31.21
N ARG A 8 43.14 7.35 -32.26
CA ARG A 8 41.67 7.37 -32.25
C ARG A 8 41.15 6.41 -31.16
N LEU A 9 40.45 6.96 -30.18
CA LEU A 9 39.60 6.19 -29.27
C LEU A 9 38.58 5.39 -30.08
N ARG A 10 38.59 4.07 -29.89
CA ARG A 10 37.63 3.13 -30.47
C ARG A 10 36.29 3.37 -29.78
N LEU A 11 35.32 3.90 -30.52
CA LEU A 11 33.92 3.98 -30.09
C LEU A 11 33.43 2.53 -29.91
N VAL A 12 33.17 2.12 -28.66
CA VAL A 12 32.45 0.89 -28.38
C VAL A 12 31.04 1.07 -28.92
N ALA A 13 30.66 0.22 -29.88
CA ALA A 13 29.34 0.25 -30.48
C ALA A 13 28.27 -0.02 -29.41
N PRO A 14 27.13 0.71 -29.42
CA PRO A 14 26.01 0.38 -28.55
C PRO A 14 25.50 -1.04 -28.85
N PRO A 15 25.08 -1.82 -27.84
CA PRO A 15 24.52 -3.14 -28.08
C PRO A 15 23.25 -3.03 -28.95
N PRO A 16 22.98 -4.01 -29.83
CA PRO A 16 21.82 -3.94 -30.70
C PRO A 16 20.53 -3.90 -29.87
N LEU A 17 19.62 -3.01 -30.26
CA LEU A 17 18.27 -2.94 -29.71
C LEU A 17 17.59 -4.30 -29.93
N ARG A 18 17.31 -4.96 -28.81
CA ARG A 18 16.57 -6.22 -28.76
C ARG A 18 15.16 -5.96 -29.28
N ASN A 19 14.90 -6.36 -30.51
CA ASN A 19 13.60 -6.33 -31.14
C ASN A 19 12.65 -7.29 -30.38
N PRO A 20 11.59 -6.83 -29.69
CA PRO A 20 10.61 -7.74 -29.15
C PRO A 20 9.74 -8.23 -30.31
N SER A 21 10.11 -9.39 -30.86
CA SER A 21 9.24 -10.13 -31.78
C SER A 21 7.88 -10.35 -31.12
N ALA A 22 6.85 -9.94 -31.85
CA ALA A 22 5.45 -9.99 -31.48
C ALA A 22 5.06 -11.34 -30.87
N ARG A 23 4.67 -11.31 -29.60
CA ARG A 23 3.89 -12.38 -28.97
C ARG A 23 2.46 -11.89 -28.77
N THR A 24 1.69 -12.02 -29.84
CA THR A 24 0.23 -11.93 -29.83
C THR A 24 -0.32 -13.19 -29.16
N HIS A 25 -0.71 -13.09 -27.89
CA HIS A 25 -1.64 -13.94 -27.13
C HIS A 25 -1.59 -13.38 -25.70
N TRP A 26 -2.60 -12.76 -25.11
CA TRP A 26 -4.03 -13.02 -25.14
C TRP A 26 -4.77 -11.70 -24.90
N LEU A 27 -5.67 -11.31 -25.82
CA LEU A 27 -6.76 -10.41 -25.46
C LEU A 27 -7.72 -11.22 -24.61
N ARG A 28 -7.59 -11.11 -23.28
CA ARG A 28 -8.61 -11.57 -22.36
C ARG A 28 -9.70 -10.49 -22.40
N PRO A 29 -10.93 -10.78 -22.86
CA PRO A 29 -12.00 -9.79 -22.74
C PRO A 29 -12.17 -9.47 -21.26
N LEU A 30 -12.27 -8.17 -20.93
CA LEU A 30 -12.76 -7.76 -19.61
C LEU A 30 -14.16 -8.35 -19.48
N SER A 31 -14.23 -9.49 -18.80
CA SER A 31 -15.48 -9.96 -18.26
C SER A 31 -15.94 -8.87 -17.31
N SER A 32 -16.98 -8.16 -17.72
CA SER A 32 -17.78 -7.28 -16.87
C SER A 32 -18.31 -8.14 -15.73
N SER A 33 -17.50 -8.32 -14.70
CA SER A 33 -17.94 -8.84 -13.43
C SER A 33 -18.60 -7.66 -12.75
N SER A 34 -19.91 -7.61 -12.98
CA SER A 34 -20.92 -6.95 -12.19
C SER A 34 -20.42 -6.64 -10.79
N SER A 35 -20.42 -5.34 -10.49
CA SER A 35 -20.65 -4.74 -9.18
C SER A 35 -20.34 -5.68 -8.02
N THR A 36 -19.19 -5.50 -7.38
CA THR A 36 -19.09 -5.78 -5.95
C THR A 36 -20.21 -4.98 -5.29
N HIS A 37 -21.35 -5.63 -5.13
CA HIS A 37 -22.30 -5.27 -4.11
C HIS A 37 -21.48 -5.27 -2.83
N VAL A 38 -21.28 -4.08 -2.26
CA VAL A 38 -21.20 -4.01 -0.82
C VAL A 38 -22.53 -4.59 -0.38
N THR A 39 -22.53 -5.84 0.07
CA THR A 39 -23.73 -6.46 0.64
C THR A 39 -24.16 -5.53 1.76
N ALA A 40 -25.28 -4.84 1.56
CA ALA A 40 -25.99 -4.18 2.64
C ALA A 40 -26.24 -5.25 3.70
N ALA A 41 -25.59 -5.13 4.85
CA ALA A 41 -25.91 -5.93 6.00
C ALA A 41 -27.38 -5.63 6.33
N ALA A 42 -28.21 -6.66 6.20
CA ALA A 42 -29.63 -6.61 6.49
C ALA A 42 -29.87 -5.95 7.85
N ALA A 43 -30.89 -5.08 7.89
CA ALA A 43 -31.40 -4.45 9.09
C ALA A 43 -31.54 -5.45 10.24
N GLY A 44 -30.72 -5.25 11.26
CA GLY A 44 -30.87 -5.84 12.57
C GLY A 44 -30.32 -4.83 13.57
N ALA A 45 -31.19 -4.29 14.42
CA ALA A 45 -30.81 -3.63 15.66
C ALA A 45 -30.20 -4.68 16.60
N GLY A 46 -29.02 -5.18 16.23
CA GLY A 46 -28.26 -6.20 16.94
C GLY A 46 -27.10 -5.55 17.66
N ALA A 47 -26.90 -5.94 18.92
CA ALA A 47 -25.73 -5.53 19.68
C ALA A 47 -24.46 -5.79 18.86
N LEU A 48 -23.60 -4.78 18.73
CA LEU A 48 -22.30 -4.94 18.10
C LEU A 48 -21.51 -5.99 18.90
N GLU A 49 -21.19 -7.11 18.25
CA GLU A 49 -20.31 -8.11 18.85
C GLU A 49 -18.97 -7.45 19.21
N PRO A 50 -18.51 -7.59 20.46
CA PRO A 50 -17.27 -6.96 20.89
C PRO A 50 -16.10 -7.56 20.09
N PRO A 51 -15.20 -6.72 19.54
CA PRO A 51 -14.09 -7.21 18.74
C PRO A 51 -13.10 -8.02 19.61
N ASP A 52 -12.55 -9.08 19.02
CA ASP A 52 -11.48 -9.86 19.64
C ASP A 52 -10.18 -9.05 19.66
N LEU A 53 -9.77 -8.62 20.86
CA LEU A 53 -8.69 -7.64 21.02
C LEU A 53 -7.30 -8.18 20.62
N PRO A 54 -6.91 -9.44 20.96
CA PRO A 54 -5.69 -10.05 20.43
C PRO A 54 -5.64 -10.13 18.90
N CYS A 55 -6.76 -10.46 18.25
CA CYS A 55 -6.85 -10.49 16.79
C CYS A 55 -6.66 -9.08 16.20
N LEU A 56 -7.34 -8.08 16.78
CA LEU A 56 -7.22 -6.68 16.38
C LEU A 56 -5.78 -6.16 16.55
N ALA A 57 -5.12 -6.47 17.66
CA ALA A 57 -3.74 -6.09 17.93
C ALA A 57 -2.77 -6.73 16.91
N ASN A 58 -2.97 -8.00 16.57
CA ASN A 58 -2.17 -8.68 15.56
C ASN A 58 -2.34 -8.05 14.16
N ALA A 59 -3.56 -7.67 13.79
CA ALA A 59 -3.84 -6.97 12.52
C ALA A 59 -3.13 -5.61 12.45
N ALA A 60 -3.08 -4.89 13.57
CA ALA A 60 -2.39 -3.61 13.70
C ALA A 60 -0.87 -3.72 13.94
N ARG A 61 -0.32 -4.94 14.05
CA ARG A 61 1.08 -5.21 14.45
C ARG A 61 1.46 -4.58 15.80
N ILE A 62 0.51 -4.54 16.72
CA ILE A 62 0.70 -4.07 18.09
C ILE A 62 0.96 -5.29 18.99
N SER A 63 2.04 -5.25 19.77
CA SER A 63 2.30 -6.24 20.81
C SER A 63 1.45 -5.91 22.03
N LEU A 64 0.66 -6.87 22.50
CA LEU A 64 -0.28 -6.69 23.60
C LEU A 64 -0.10 -7.82 24.62
N SER A 65 0.09 -7.47 25.89
CA SER A 65 0.10 -8.45 26.97
C SER A 65 -1.33 -8.86 27.38
N PRO A 66 -1.53 -10.03 28.02
CA PRO A 66 -2.85 -10.45 28.50
C PRO A 66 -3.47 -9.45 29.49
N GLN A 67 -2.66 -8.85 30.35
CA GLN A 67 -3.11 -7.88 31.34
C GLN A 67 -3.59 -6.58 30.68
N GLU A 68 -2.85 -6.06 29.69
CA GLU A 68 -3.29 -4.90 28.91
C GLU A 68 -4.57 -5.21 28.13
N ALA A 69 -4.70 -6.43 27.60
CA ALA A 69 -5.91 -6.83 26.90
C ALA A 69 -7.16 -6.74 27.79
N GLU A 70 -7.06 -7.20 29.03
CA GLU A 70 -8.15 -7.09 30.02
C GLU A 70 -8.50 -5.63 30.35
N GLU A 71 -7.48 -4.76 30.43
CA GLU A 71 -7.67 -3.33 30.71
C GLU A 71 -8.31 -2.57 29.54
N PHE A 72 -7.89 -2.86 28.31
CA PHE A 72 -8.35 -2.15 27.11
C PHE A 72 -9.67 -2.70 26.56
N ALA A 73 -9.99 -3.97 26.79
CA ALA A 73 -11.22 -4.58 26.31
C ALA A 73 -12.50 -3.79 26.67
N PRO A 74 -12.76 -3.36 27.93
CA PRO A 74 -13.94 -2.57 28.24
C PRO A 74 -13.95 -1.19 27.57
N LYS A 75 -12.77 -0.55 27.40
CA LYS A 75 -12.64 0.76 26.76
C LYS A 75 -13.02 0.67 25.27
N ILE A 76 -12.51 -0.35 24.57
CA ILE A 76 -12.84 -0.59 23.17
C ILE A 76 -14.33 -0.93 23.01
N ARG A 77 -14.91 -1.74 23.91
CA ARG A 77 -16.35 -2.01 23.91
C ARG A 77 -17.20 -0.75 24.05
N GLN A 78 -16.79 0.20 24.91
CA GLN A 78 -17.48 1.47 25.06
C GLN A 78 -17.46 2.31 23.77
N VAL A 79 -16.30 2.39 23.12
CA VAL A 79 -16.15 3.12 21.84
C VAL A 79 -17.01 2.48 20.75
N VAL A 80 -16.94 1.16 20.60
CA VAL A 80 -17.75 0.41 19.62
C VAL A 80 -19.25 0.60 19.90
N GLY A 81 -19.67 0.51 21.17
CA GLY A 81 -21.05 0.75 21.56
C GLY A 81 -21.53 2.16 21.24
N TRP A 82 -20.69 3.18 21.40
CA TRP A 82 -21.00 4.55 21.00
C TRP A 82 -21.16 4.67 19.47
N PHE A 83 -20.27 4.06 18.68
CA PHE A 83 -20.41 4.02 17.22
C PHE A 83 -21.65 3.25 16.75
N GLY A 84 -22.13 2.27 17.53
CA GLY A 84 -23.36 1.53 17.24
C GLY A 84 -24.61 2.40 17.12
N GLN A 85 -24.60 3.60 17.71
CA GLN A 85 -25.70 4.57 17.55
C GLN A 85 -25.94 4.96 16.08
N LEU A 86 -24.90 4.90 15.24
CA LEU A 86 -25.00 5.23 13.82
C LEU A 86 -25.81 4.21 13.01
N GLN A 87 -26.02 2.99 13.51
CA GLN A 87 -26.82 1.96 12.83
C GLN A 87 -28.31 2.30 12.77
N VAL A 88 -28.78 3.23 13.61
CA VAL A 88 -30.18 3.69 13.62
C VAL A 88 -30.46 4.65 12.45
N VAL A 89 -29.43 5.23 11.86
CA VAL A 89 -29.57 6.20 10.78
C VAL A 89 -29.80 5.48 9.46
N ASP A 90 -30.87 5.84 8.74
CA ASP A 90 -31.14 5.33 7.39
C ASP A 90 -30.19 5.96 6.37
N LEU A 91 -29.50 5.11 5.60
CA LEU A 91 -28.49 5.49 4.61
C LEU A 91 -28.77 4.85 3.23
N GLU A 92 -29.91 4.18 3.02
CA GLU A 92 -30.23 3.43 1.78
C GLU A 92 -30.10 4.29 0.50
N SER A 93 -30.37 5.60 0.60
CA SER A 93 -30.38 6.52 -0.54
C SER A 93 -29.16 7.46 -0.60
N ILE A 94 -28.16 7.30 0.26
CA ILE A 94 -27.03 8.23 0.37
C ILE A 94 -25.74 7.57 -0.14
N GLU A 95 -25.12 8.16 -1.14
CA GLU A 95 -23.81 7.74 -1.64
C GLU A 95 -22.70 8.02 -0.61
N PRO A 96 -21.77 7.07 -0.37
CA PRO A 96 -20.65 7.28 0.55
C PRO A 96 -19.74 8.44 0.13
N SER A 97 -19.42 9.32 1.08
CA SER A 97 -18.48 10.42 0.84
C SER A 97 -17.03 9.93 1.02
N LEU A 98 -16.25 9.91 -0.07
CA LEU A 98 -14.84 9.49 -0.05
C LEU A 98 -13.86 10.66 0.14
N ARG A 99 -14.23 11.86 -0.31
CA ARG A 99 -13.40 13.06 -0.20
C ARG A 99 -14.30 14.27 0.02
N ALA A 100 -13.99 15.05 1.05
CA ALA A 100 -14.71 16.30 1.31
C ALA A 100 -14.40 17.35 0.24
N GLY A 101 -15.44 17.95 -0.35
CA GLY A 101 -15.36 19.25 -1.00
C GLY A 101 -14.58 19.36 -2.31
N THR A 102 -14.21 18.27 -2.98
CA THR A 102 -13.56 18.36 -4.29
C THR A 102 -14.03 17.26 -5.23
N ALA A 103 -14.64 17.65 -6.35
CA ALA A 103 -14.68 16.88 -7.59
C ALA A 103 -13.26 16.83 -8.18
N ALA A 104 -12.31 16.30 -7.41
CA ALA A 104 -10.93 16.21 -7.84
C ALA A 104 -10.85 15.13 -8.91
N ALA A 105 -10.75 15.56 -10.17
CA ALA A 105 -10.25 14.71 -11.23
C ALA A 105 -8.93 14.07 -10.75
N SER A 106 -8.74 12.79 -11.06
CA SER A 106 -7.53 12.06 -10.71
C SER A 106 -6.30 12.86 -11.16
N SER A 107 -5.50 13.35 -10.22
CA SER A 107 -4.29 14.11 -10.54
C SER A 107 -3.23 13.10 -10.96
N LEU A 108 -2.93 13.07 -12.26
CA LEU A 108 -1.86 12.23 -12.79
C LEU A 108 -0.52 12.97 -12.66
N ARG A 109 0.51 12.27 -12.18
CA ARG A 109 1.90 12.73 -12.21
C ARG A 109 2.42 12.59 -13.65
N GLU A 110 3.20 13.55 -14.12
CA GLU A 110 3.91 13.42 -15.40
C GLU A 110 4.95 12.29 -15.34
N ASP A 111 5.08 11.52 -16.44
CA ASP A 111 6.09 10.46 -16.55
C ASP A 111 7.46 11.04 -16.93
N LYS A 112 8.03 11.82 -16.02
CA LYS A 112 9.40 12.36 -16.14
C LYS A 112 10.25 11.83 -14.99
N PRO A 113 11.49 11.38 -15.26
CA PRO A 113 12.40 10.95 -14.22
C PRO A 113 12.89 12.17 -13.43
N GLU A 114 12.85 12.07 -12.10
CA GLU A 114 13.39 13.08 -11.19
C GLU A 114 14.54 12.46 -10.39
N THR A 115 15.69 13.14 -10.36
CA THR A 115 16.83 12.70 -9.57
C THR A 115 16.68 13.18 -8.14
N PHE A 116 16.77 12.26 -7.18
CA PHE A 116 16.78 12.63 -5.77
C PHE A 116 18.20 13.04 -5.34
N ALA A 117 18.35 14.30 -4.91
CA ALA A 117 19.67 14.87 -4.63
C ALA A 117 20.31 14.37 -3.32
N ASN A 118 19.51 13.97 -2.32
CA ASN A 118 20.00 13.70 -0.97
C ASN A 118 19.77 12.24 -0.53
N ARG A 119 20.36 11.29 -1.27
CA ARG A 119 20.30 9.86 -0.91
C ARG A 119 20.88 9.61 0.49
N ASP A 120 21.93 10.35 0.85
CA ASP A 120 22.67 10.13 2.10
C ASP A 120 21.80 10.39 3.34
N ALA A 121 20.95 11.43 3.32
CA ALA A 121 20.01 11.68 4.42
C ALA A 121 18.95 10.57 4.59
N ILE A 122 18.57 9.88 3.51
CA ILE A 122 17.66 8.72 3.61
C ILE A 122 18.38 7.58 4.32
N VAL A 123 19.65 7.32 3.96
CA VAL A 123 20.44 6.23 4.55
C VAL A 123 20.74 6.49 6.02
N GLU A 124 21.05 7.74 6.38
CA GLU A 124 21.30 8.14 7.77
C GLU A 124 20.07 7.95 8.68
N ALA A 125 18.86 8.06 8.14
CA ALA A 125 17.62 7.82 8.88
C ALA A 125 17.34 6.32 9.15
N ILE A 126 18.10 5.40 8.54
CA ILE A 126 17.86 3.96 8.66
C ILE A 126 18.61 3.41 9.89
N PRO A 127 17.92 2.82 10.87
CA PRO A 127 18.57 2.36 12.10
C PRO A 127 19.62 1.26 11.90
N ASN A 128 19.47 0.40 10.89
CA ASN A 128 20.37 -0.71 10.63
C ASN A 128 20.47 -1.02 9.13
N TYR A 129 21.66 -0.85 8.56
CA TYR A 129 21.92 -1.08 7.14
C TYR A 129 23.33 -1.65 6.90
N ASP A 130 23.53 -2.28 5.73
CA ASP A 130 24.82 -2.66 5.14
C ASP A 130 24.81 -2.15 3.70
N ASP A 131 25.44 -1.02 3.39
CA ASP A 131 25.28 -0.41 2.05
C ASP A 131 25.57 -1.44 0.93
N PRO A 132 24.63 -1.70 -0.01
CA PRO A 132 23.40 -0.95 -0.33
C PRO A 132 22.07 -1.47 0.24
N TYR A 133 22.08 -2.38 1.21
CA TYR A 133 20.93 -3.11 1.76
C TYR A 133 20.49 -2.62 3.15
N ILE A 134 19.19 -2.74 3.42
CA ILE A 134 18.60 -2.54 4.76
C ILE A 134 18.60 -3.89 5.48
N LYS A 135 19.09 -3.91 6.73
CA LYS A 135 19.09 -5.14 7.52
C LYS A 135 17.74 -5.29 8.21
N VAL A 136 17.01 -6.35 7.86
CA VAL A 136 15.76 -6.76 8.51
C VAL A 136 15.91 -8.15 9.12
N PRO A 137 15.19 -8.47 10.21
CA PRO A 137 15.10 -9.83 10.72
C PRO A 137 14.69 -10.79 9.60
N ARG A 138 15.31 -11.97 9.57
CA ARG A 138 15.00 -13.00 8.57
C ARG A 138 13.50 -13.36 8.67
N VAL A 139 12.82 -13.32 7.53
CA VAL A 139 11.44 -13.80 7.44
C VAL A 139 11.45 -15.31 7.64
N LEU A 140 10.91 -15.77 8.76
CA LEU A 140 10.65 -17.17 9.03
C LEU A 140 9.17 -17.41 8.72
N ASN A 141 8.86 -18.40 7.88
CA ASN A 141 7.50 -18.83 7.71
C ASN A 141 7.07 -19.53 9.01
N LYS A 142 6.00 -19.03 9.62
CA LYS A 142 5.35 -19.69 10.75
C LYS A 142 4.42 -20.73 10.13
N GLU A 143 4.72 -22.02 10.33
CA GLU A 143 3.75 -23.09 10.06
C GLU A 143 2.54 -22.98 11.00
#